data_AF-A0A536CBA6-F1
#
_entry.id   AF-A0A536CBA6-F1
#
_cell.length_a   1.000
_cell.length_b   1.000
_cell.length_c   1.000
_cell.angle_alpha   90.00
_cell.angle_beta   90.00
_cell.angle_gamma   90.00
#
_symmetry.space_group_name_H-M   'P 1'
#
loop_
_entity.id
_entity.type
_entity.pdbx_description
1 polymer ?
#
loop_
_entity_poly.entity_id
_entity_poly.type
_entity_poly.pdbx_seq_one_letter_code
_entity_poly.pdbx_strand_id
1 'polypeptide(L)' 'MLDPVCGMIVDLADSRDHGLTLEMDDREYAFCGPGCMKTFAKAPHQYRAKVDAWVAAQKS' A
#
# COMPACT_ATOMS: atom_id res chain seq x y z
N MET A 1 -6.22 1.57 -4.99
CA MET A 1 -5.00 1.94 -4.24
C MET A 1 -3.83 1.08 -4.69
N LEU A 2 -2.61 1.61 -4.78
CA LEU A 2 -1.44 0.81 -5.20
C LEU A 2 -0.86 0.00 -4.03
N ASP A 3 -0.74 -1.32 -4.20
CA ASP A 3 0.09 -2.17 -3.34
C ASP A 3 1.57 -1.78 -3.53
N PRO A 4 2.25 -1.30 -2.46
CA PRO A 4 3.62 -0.81 -2.56
C PRO A 4 4.63 -1.88 -2.97
N VAL A 5 4.35 -3.14 -2.64
CA VAL A 5 5.26 -4.27 -2.82
C VAL A 5 5.19 -4.74 -4.27
N CYS A 6 4.02 -5.16 -4.73
CA CYS A 6 3.88 -5.78 -6.05
C CYS A 6 3.44 -4.79 -7.14
N GLY A 7 2.86 -3.64 -6.78
CA GLY A 7 2.33 -2.67 -7.73
C GLY A 7 0.92 -2.99 -8.26
N MET A 8 0.22 -3.94 -7.65
CA MET A 8 -1.17 -4.24 -7.98
C MET A 8 -2.08 -3.09 -7.52
N ILE A 9 -3.10 -2.74 -8.30
CA ILE A 9 -4.15 -1.83 -7.85
C ILE A 9 -5.21 -2.66 -7.13
N VAL A 10 -5.43 -2.36 -5.85
CA VAL A 10 -6.41 -3.03 -4.99
C VAL A 10 -7.55 -2.09 -4.62
N ASP A 11 -8.70 -2.65 -4.29
CA ASP A 11 -9.79 -1.89 -3.68
C ASP A 11 -9.49 -1.65 -2.19
N LEU A 12 -9.69 -0.42 -1.71
CA LEU A 12 -9.37 -0.05 -0.33
C LEU A 12 -10.40 -0.58 0.67
N ALA A 13 -11.69 -0.56 0.32
CA ALA A 13 -12.74 -1.06 1.21
C ALA A 13 -12.60 -2.56 1.40
N ASP A 14 -12.41 -3.30 0.31
CA ASP A 14 -12.15 -4.74 0.34
C ASP A 14 -10.88 -5.07 1.16
N SER A 15 -9.79 -4.34 0.93
CA SER A 15 -8.57 -4.53 1.70
C SER A 15 -8.77 -4.28 3.20
N ARG A 16 -9.56 -3.26 3.58
CA ARG A 16 -9.88 -2.99 4.99
C ARG A 16 -10.72 -4.11 5.61
N ASP A 17 -11.76 -4.56 4.92
CA ASP A 17 -12.63 -5.65 5.39
C ASP A 17 -11.84 -6.95 5.60
N HIS A 18 -10.80 -7.17 4.80
CA HIS A 18 -9.89 -8.32 4.92
C HIS A 18 -8.71 -8.11 5.89
N GLY A 19 -8.60 -6.95 6.55
CA GLY A 19 -7.48 -6.64 7.44
C GLY A 19 -6.13 -6.57 6.71
N LEU A 20 -6.16 -6.20 5.43
CA LEU A 20 -5.02 -6.04 4.53
C LEU A 20 -4.65 -4.56 4.37
N THR A 21 -4.81 -3.77 5.43
CA THR A 21 -4.33 -2.39 5.49
C THR A 21 -3.40 -2.15 6.67
N LEU A 22 -2.51 -1.17 6.52
CA LEU A 22 -1.64 -0.68 7.59
C LEU A 22 -1.66 0.84 7.58
N GLU A 23 -1.94 1.45 8.71
CA GLU A 23 -1.75 2.88 8.91
C GLU A 23 -0.31 3.15 9.34
N MET A 24 0.37 4.07 8.64
CA MET A 24 1.72 4.49 8.99
C MET A 24 1.93 5.97 8.70
N ASP A 25 2.35 6.71 9.73
CA ASP A 25 2.47 8.17 9.71
C ASP A 25 1.17 8.81 9.20
N ASP A 26 1.23 9.57 8.11
CA ASP A 26 0.10 10.34 7.56
C ASP A 26 -0.65 9.60 6.45
N ARG A 27 -0.49 8.27 6.34
CA ARG A 27 -1.04 7.50 5.21
C ARG A 27 -1.43 6.07 5.60
N GLU A 28 -2.59 5.64 5.11
CA GLU A 28 -2.97 4.23 5.07
C GLU A 28 -2.39 3.56 3.82
N TYR A 29 -1.97 2.30 3.95
CA TYR A 29 -1.49 1.45 2.86
C TYR A 29 -2.41 0.25 2.73
N ALA A 30 -2.68 -0.18 1.50
CA ALA A 30 -3.49 -1.36 1.21
C ALA A 30 -2.68 -2.40 0.43
N PHE A 31 -2.94 -3.68 0.67
CA PHE A 31 -2.15 -4.79 0.13
C PHE A 31 -3.03 -5.82 -0.56
N CYS A 32 -2.52 -6.43 -1.64
CA CYS A 32 -3.25 -7.48 -2.36
C CYS A 32 -3.32 -8.80 -1.61
N GLY A 33 -2.62 -8.91 -0.47
CA GLY A 33 -2.65 -10.09 0.38
C GLY A 33 -1.65 -10.03 1.53
N PRO A 34 -1.71 -11.02 2.45
CA PRO A 34 -0.91 -11.02 3.67
C PRO A 34 0.60 -11.06 3.42
N GLY A 35 1.03 -11.64 2.29
CA GLY A 35 2.45 -11.71 1.91
C GLY A 35 3.04 -10.33 1.60
N CYS A 36 2.32 -9.50 0.86
CA CYS A 36 2.72 -8.12 0.57
C CYS A 36 2.71 -7.29 1.86
N MET A 37 1.64 -7.39 2.66
CA MET A 37 1.55 -6.66 3.93
C MET A 37 2.73 -6.97 4.88
N LYS A 38 3.05 -8.26 5.06
CA LYS A 38 4.19 -8.69 5.89
C LYS A 38 5.53 -8.25 5.32
N THR A 39 5.68 -8.25 4.00
CA THR A 39 6.89 -7.77 3.32
C THR A 39 7.08 -6.27 3.54
N PHE A 40 6.01 -5.51 3.35
CA PHE A 40 6.01 -4.07 3.58
C PHE A 40 6.34 -3.72 5.03
N ALA A 41 5.71 -4.40 6.01
CA ALA A 41 5.92 -4.14 7.44
C ALA A 41 7.37 -4.33 7.90
N LYS A 42 8.17 -5.15 7.21
CA LYS A 42 9.59 -5.36 7.52
C LYS A 42 10.49 -4.20 7.07
N ALA A 43 10.14 -3.54 5.97
CA ALA A 43 10.97 -2.51 5.36
C ALA A 43 10.13 -1.39 4.70
N PRO A 44 9.26 -0.70 5.45
CA PRO A 44 8.26 0.22 4.88
C PRO A 44 8.91 1.39 4.11
N HIS A 45 10.07 1.86 4.58
CA HIS A 45 10.82 2.94 3.93
C HIS A 45 11.27 2.60 2.50
N GLN A 46 11.44 1.32 2.14
CA GLN A 46 11.84 0.91 0.80
C GLN A 46 10.72 1.05 -0.23
N TYR A 47 9.46 1.02 0.22
CA TYR A 47 8.30 0.98 -0.67
C TYR A 47 7.54 2.31 -0.75
N ARG A 48 7.82 3.26 0.16
CA ARG A 48 7.16 4.58 0.21
C ARG A 48 7.34 5.38 -1.07
N ALA A 49 8.56 5.44 -1.61
CA ALA A 49 8.85 6.21 -2.82
C ALA A 49 7.95 5.82 -4.01
N LYS A 50 7.62 4.52 -4.12
CA LYS A 50 6.73 4.01 -5.18
C LYS A 50 5.29 4.50 -5.00
N VAL A 51 4.81 4.51 -3.76
CA VAL A 51 3.48 4.99 -3.40
C VAL A 51 3.36 6.50 -3.62
N ASP A 52 4.40 7.25 -3.29
CA ASP A 52 4.45 8.70 -3.52
C ASP A 52 4.44 9.03 -5.01
N ALA A 53 5.23 8.33 -5.82
CA ALA A 53 5.22 8.48 -7.27
C ALA A 53 3.84 8.19 -7.88
N TRP A 54 3.16 7.13 -7.42
CA TRP A 54 1.81 6.78 -7.90
C TRP A 54 0.75 7.81 -7.50
N VAL A 55 0.86 8.42 -6.31
CA VAL A 55 -0.03 9.51 -5.91
C VAL A 55 0.25 10.79 -6.68
N ALA A 56 1.51 11.14 -6.92
CA ALA A 56 1.86 12.29 -7.74
C ALA A 56 1.28 12.17 -9.16
N ALA A 57 1.39 10.97 -9.76
CA ALA A 57 0.89 10.70 -11.11
C ALA A 57 -0.64 10.81 -11.27
N GLN A 58 -1.43 10.57 -10.21
CA GLN A 58 -2.90 10.68 -10.27
C GLN A 58 -3.44 12.05 -9.89
N LYS A 59 -2.60 12.93 -9.35
CA LYS A 59 -2.97 14.32 -9.05
C LYS A 59 -2.78 15.26 -10.25
N SER A 60 -2.39 14.72 -11.39
CA SER A 60 -2.17 15.42 -12.67
C SER A 60 -3.24 15.02 -13.66
#